data_AF-A0A9W9S2F0-F1
#
_entry.id   AF-A0A9W9S2F0-F1
#
_cell.length_a   1.000
_cell.length_b   1.000
_cell.length_c   1.000
_cell.angle_alpha   90.00
_cell.angle_beta   90.00
_cell.angle_gamma   90.00
#
_symmetry.space_group_name_H-M   'P 1'
#
loop_
_entity.id
_entity.type
_entity.pdbx_description
1 polymer ?
#
loop_
_entity_poly.entity_id
_entity_poly.type
_entity_poly.pdbx_seq_one_letter_code
_entity_poly.pdbx_strand_id
1 'polypeptide(L)'
;MGTSWSSNRTADPSFSAVDLEQPPDLPIQSKYPRCYGDVVPSVCTDRPEGFYDELYEQMYFVQHANQDCIVAFHKCEKENTRVDPEEWFNLAERIPRVYEHLARSTNIPNVDVDQPIDLHPRIVKYLGRLPVGYLLEKLDPGPLAATTLPILSTFPASRTSSDDKELPNEGDREPLLLLYYHWALQSLAMLAFLHEHAVYLMDFGASTIWIRGDLSIALSGFVNATIPTDEWPYSPDGTRYEVEIYHPTIPGSGYPELTPKIDLSDWATFVWQLMRKDASSHGAKRWGLPTDPMDLTEIPGDVNPWGYHTQRLKEGKLQLLEEERLGLMLVKAWKGEYENAREILQEVRSYLQQIGVRTDGEDEVLLDDGRKWEDVFTVVQTDGPRWGREIRYK
;
A
#
# COMPACT_ATOMS: atom_id res chain seq x y z
N MET A 1 3.11 90.92 -5.79
CA MET A 1 2.94 91.27 -7.22
C MET A 1 1.96 90.28 -7.84
N GLY A 2 0.97 90.78 -8.59
CA GLY A 2 0.08 90.03 -9.51
C GLY A 2 -1.00 89.15 -8.87
N THR A 3 -2.21 89.67 -8.62
CA THR A 3 -3.42 89.64 -9.49
C THR A 3 -4.16 88.30 -9.58
N SER A 4 -5.34 88.33 -8.96
CA SER A 4 -6.52 87.48 -9.12
C SER A 4 -7.03 87.39 -10.57
N TRP A 5 -7.76 86.33 -10.95
CA TRP A 5 -9.21 86.39 -11.26
C TRP A 5 -9.78 85.00 -11.63
N SER A 6 -10.97 84.77 -11.08
CA SER A 6 -11.86 83.61 -11.07
C SER A 6 -12.95 83.69 -12.16
N SER A 7 -13.83 82.66 -12.21
CA SER A 7 -15.26 82.64 -12.70
C SER A 7 -15.49 81.66 -13.88
N ASN A 8 -16.55 80.84 -13.99
CA ASN A 8 -17.72 80.54 -13.16
C ASN A 8 -18.42 79.25 -13.65
N ARG A 9 -19.15 78.65 -12.70
CA ARG A 9 -20.29 77.70 -12.73
C ARG A 9 -21.02 77.38 -14.06
N THR A 10 -21.50 76.12 -14.11
CA THR A 10 -22.96 75.82 -14.18
C THR A 10 -23.27 74.53 -13.45
N ALA A 11 -24.36 74.53 -12.68
CA ALA A 11 -25.01 73.37 -12.09
C ALA A 11 -26.29 73.08 -12.88
N ASP A 12 -26.61 71.79 -13.10
CA ASP A 12 -27.95 71.22 -12.87
C ASP A 12 -27.95 69.68 -13.07
N PRO A 13 -28.97 68.95 -12.57
CA PRO A 13 -28.81 67.62 -11.98
C PRO A 13 -29.59 66.48 -12.68
N SER A 14 -29.38 65.27 -12.16
CA SER A 14 -30.30 64.11 -12.09
C SER A 14 -30.32 63.05 -13.21
N PHE A 15 -30.57 61.82 -12.73
CA PHE A 15 -30.79 60.52 -13.40
C PHE A 15 -29.52 59.84 -13.94
N SER A 16 -29.20 58.58 -13.65
CA SER A 16 -29.94 57.49 -13.01
C SER A 16 -28.94 56.40 -12.60
N ALA A 17 -29.30 55.66 -11.56
CA ALA A 17 -28.64 54.43 -11.13
C ALA A 17 -28.32 53.50 -12.31
N VAL A 18 -27.05 53.10 -12.40
CA VAL A 18 -26.66 51.85 -13.04
C VAL A 18 -25.78 51.16 -12.03
N ASP A 19 -26.32 50.07 -11.50
CA ASP A 19 -25.65 49.10 -10.65
C ASP A 19 -24.27 48.75 -11.23
N LEU A 20 -23.22 49.21 -10.57
CA LEU A 20 -21.96 48.51 -10.62
C LEU A 20 -22.12 47.36 -9.64
N GLU A 21 -22.59 46.23 -10.17
CA GLU A 21 -22.46 44.93 -9.53
C GLU A 21 -21.03 44.83 -8.97
N GLN A 22 -20.93 44.79 -7.64
CA GLN A 22 -19.70 44.34 -7.01
C GLN A 22 -19.40 42.95 -7.58
N PRO A 23 -18.17 42.68 -8.04
CA PRO A 23 -17.81 41.31 -8.38
C PRO A 23 -18.10 40.44 -7.15
N PRO A 24 -18.79 39.30 -7.31
CA PRO A 24 -19.12 38.44 -6.18
C PRO A 24 -17.83 38.08 -5.45
N ASP A 25 -17.89 38.17 -4.13
CA ASP A 25 -16.81 37.83 -3.22
C ASP A 25 -16.09 36.56 -3.69
N LEU A 26 -14.76 36.68 -3.81
CA LEU A 26 -13.87 35.56 -4.08
C LEU A 26 -14.23 34.38 -3.15
N PRO A 27 -14.31 33.15 -3.67
CA PRO A 27 -14.69 32.00 -2.87
C PRO A 27 -13.74 31.89 -1.67
N ILE A 28 -14.39 31.82 -0.50
CA ILE A 28 -13.83 31.61 0.82
C ILE A 28 -12.66 30.63 0.74
N GLN A 29 -11.52 31.05 1.30
CA GLN A 29 -10.30 30.25 1.44
C GLN A 29 -10.63 28.79 1.82
N SER A 30 -10.00 27.87 1.08
CA SER A 30 -9.94 26.43 1.31
C SER A 30 -10.11 26.05 2.79
N LYS A 31 -11.18 25.32 3.12
CA LYS A 31 -11.37 24.71 4.44
C LYS A 31 -10.53 23.44 4.64
N TYR A 32 -9.76 23.02 3.63
CA TYR A 32 -8.88 21.87 3.74
C TYR A 32 -7.56 22.30 4.39
N PRO A 33 -7.04 21.55 5.38
CA PRO A 33 -5.71 21.82 5.90
C PRO A 33 -4.68 21.75 4.76
N ARG A 34 -3.70 22.66 4.77
CA ARG A 34 -2.64 22.77 3.75
C ARG A 34 -1.91 21.46 3.45
N CYS A 35 -2.00 20.46 4.34
CA CYS A 35 -1.44 19.14 4.11
C CYS A 35 -1.98 18.47 2.83
N TYR A 36 -3.25 18.65 2.45
CA TYR A 36 -3.82 18.01 1.25
C TYR A 36 -3.49 18.70 -0.08
N GLY A 37 -2.82 19.84 -0.04
CA GLY A 37 -2.60 20.70 -1.20
C GLY A 37 -3.76 21.67 -1.47
N ASP A 38 -3.65 22.39 -2.59
CA ASP A 38 -4.56 23.44 -3.05
C ASP A 38 -5.70 22.92 -3.94
N VAL A 39 -5.64 21.64 -4.35
CA VAL A 39 -6.65 20.99 -5.20
C VAL A 39 -7.12 19.71 -4.53
N VAL A 40 -8.31 19.76 -3.94
CA VAL A 40 -8.98 18.62 -3.29
C VAL A 40 -10.31 18.35 -4.00
N PRO A 41 -10.67 17.09 -4.30
CA PRO A 41 -11.96 16.78 -4.89
C PRO A 41 -13.11 17.27 -4.01
N SER A 42 -14.12 17.91 -4.61
CA SER A 42 -15.28 18.48 -3.89
C SER A 42 -16.16 17.42 -3.19
N VAL A 43 -15.93 16.16 -3.51
CA VAL A 43 -16.63 15.00 -2.96
C VAL A 43 -16.02 14.48 -1.64
N CYS A 44 -14.86 15.00 -1.25
CA CYS A 44 -14.18 14.63 0.00
C CYS A 44 -14.92 15.20 1.22
N THR A 45 -15.01 14.42 2.29
CA THR A 45 -15.51 14.91 3.59
C THR A 45 -14.64 16.04 4.16
N ASP A 46 -15.26 16.94 4.93
CA ASP A 46 -14.56 18.01 5.68
C ASP A 46 -13.71 17.48 6.85
N ARG A 47 -13.76 16.16 7.12
CA ARG A 47 -13.08 15.53 8.26
C ARG A 47 -12.01 14.55 7.76
N PRO A 48 -10.74 14.76 8.11
CA PRO A 48 -9.71 13.79 7.82
C PRO A 48 -9.91 12.55 8.69
N GLU A 49 -10.24 11.40 8.09
CA GLU A 49 -10.04 10.11 8.75
C GLU A 49 -8.53 9.81 8.70
N GLY A 50 -7.81 10.27 9.72
CA GLY A 50 -6.34 10.31 9.85
C GLY A 50 -5.56 9.03 9.55
N PHE A 51 -6.22 7.88 9.40
CA PHE A 51 -5.57 6.58 9.21
C PHE A 51 -5.39 6.18 7.74
N TYR A 52 -6.11 6.83 6.82
CA TYR A 52 -5.94 6.69 5.37
C TYR A 52 -4.99 7.76 4.78
N ASP A 53 -4.73 8.83 5.54
CA ASP A 53 -4.15 10.09 5.06
C ASP A 53 -2.65 10.05 4.67
N GLU A 54 -1.90 8.99 4.97
CA GLU A 54 -0.44 8.94 4.75
C GLU A 54 0.03 7.55 4.23
N LEU A 55 -0.73 6.90 3.34
CA LEU A 55 -0.34 5.57 2.85
C LEU A 55 0.75 5.60 1.77
N TYR A 56 0.75 6.64 0.94
CA TYR A 56 1.85 6.96 0.04
C TYR A 56 2.22 8.42 0.26
N GLU A 57 3.52 8.75 0.29
CA GLU A 57 3.98 10.13 0.57
C GLU A 57 3.37 11.18 -0.36
N GLN A 58 2.83 10.76 -1.52
CA GLN A 58 2.28 11.63 -2.54
C GLN A 58 0.77 11.41 -2.82
N MET A 59 0.11 10.39 -2.24
CA MET A 59 -1.34 10.14 -2.43
C MET A 59 -2.10 10.18 -1.10
N TYR A 60 -3.19 10.93 -1.10
CA TYR A 60 -4.15 11.00 -0.01
C TYR A 60 -5.33 10.09 -0.25
N PHE A 61 -5.77 9.40 0.80
CA PHE A 61 -7.00 8.63 0.81
C PHE A 61 -7.93 9.26 1.84
N VAL A 62 -9.05 9.80 1.38
CA VAL A 62 -10.01 10.52 2.22
C VAL A 62 -11.38 9.91 2.03
N GLN A 63 -12.16 9.83 3.10
CA GLN A 63 -13.51 9.31 3.00
C GLN A 63 -14.38 10.24 2.13
N HIS A 64 -15.13 9.63 1.19
CA HIS A 64 -16.14 10.32 0.38
C HIS A 64 -17.29 10.82 1.26
N ALA A 65 -17.97 11.91 0.85
CA ALA A 65 -19.06 12.54 1.60
C ALA A 65 -20.23 11.58 1.97
N ASN A 66 -20.45 10.54 1.17
CA ASN A 66 -21.45 9.49 1.44
C ASN A 66 -21.01 8.45 2.48
N GLN A 67 -19.76 8.50 2.94
CA GLN A 67 -19.14 7.59 3.91
C GLN A 67 -18.89 6.14 3.45
N ASP A 68 -19.37 5.74 2.28
CA ASP A 68 -19.29 4.35 1.79
C ASP A 68 -18.04 4.07 0.93
N CYS A 69 -17.35 5.12 0.50
CA CYS A 69 -16.22 5.02 -0.44
C CYS A 69 -15.00 5.80 0.06
N ILE A 70 -13.84 5.43 -0.47
CA ILE A 70 -12.59 6.17 -0.29
C ILE A 70 -12.26 6.90 -1.59
N VAL A 71 -11.94 8.18 -1.45
CA VAL A 71 -11.43 9.05 -2.51
C VAL A 71 -9.91 9.04 -2.42
N ALA A 72 -9.25 8.63 -3.49
CA ALA A 72 -7.79 8.65 -3.61
C ALA A 72 -7.37 9.76 -4.58
N PHE A 73 -6.47 10.65 -4.16
CA PHE A 73 -5.98 11.74 -5.00
C PHE A 73 -4.56 12.18 -4.61
N HIS A 74 -3.82 12.72 -5.58
CA HIS A 74 -2.44 13.14 -5.38
C HIS A 74 -2.35 14.50 -4.63
N LYS A 75 -1.29 14.70 -3.85
CA LYS A 75 -1.00 16.01 -3.24
C LYS A 75 -0.73 17.06 -4.31
N CYS A 76 -1.60 18.07 -4.40
CA CYS A 76 -1.54 19.08 -5.46
C CYS A 76 -1.27 20.48 -4.91
N GLU A 77 -0.01 20.97 -4.88
CA GLU A 77 0.33 22.34 -4.44
C GLU A 77 0.54 23.26 -5.65
N LYS A 78 -0.41 24.16 -5.96
CA LYS A 78 -0.44 24.99 -7.19
C LYS A 78 0.83 25.79 -7.45
N GLU A 79 1.62 26.06 -6.40
CA GLU A 79 2.85 26.84 -6.45
C GLU A 79 4.13 25.99 -6.56
N ASN A 80 4.03 24.66 -6.61
CA ASN A 80 5.20 23.78 -6.71
C ASN A 80 5.82 23.87 -8.12
N THR A 81 6.81 24.74 -8.28
CA THR A 81 7.52 24.98 -9.55
C THR A 81 8.37 23.80 -10.03
N ARG A 82 8.43 22.69 -9.28
CA ARG A 82 9.26 21.51 -9.60
C ARG A 82 8.53 20.43 -10.39
N VAL A 83 7.20 20.50 -10.49
CA VAL A 83 6.40 19.44 -11.14
C VAL A 83 5.47 20.11 -12.16
N ASP A 84 5.59 19.72 -13.43
CA ASP A 84 4.74 20.24 -14.50
C ASP A 84 3.27 19.85 -14.23
N PRO A 85 2.30 20.78 -14.27
CA PRO A 85 0.89 20.44 -14.14
C PRO A 85 0.41 19.26 -15.01
N GLU A 86 1.01 19.01 -16.18
CA GLU A 86 0.70 17.83 -17.01
C GLU A 86 1.16 16.50 -16.38
N GLU A 87 2.28 16.48 -15.65
CA GLU A 87 2.76 15.30 -14.92
C GLU A 87 1.81 14.88 -13.80
N TRP A 88 1.03 15.82 -13.26
CA TRP A 88 0.10 15.56 -12.15
C TRP A 88 -1.10 14.76 -12.61
N PHE A 89 -1.64 15.11 -13.77
CA PHE A 89 -2.72 14.36 -14.40
C PHE A 89 -2.23 12.97 -14.81
N ASN A 90 -1.00 12.84 -15.29
CA ASN A 90 -0.43 11.54 -15.65
C ASN A 90 -0.34 10.57 -14.46
N LEU A 91 0.01 11.05 -13.25
CA LEU A 91 0.04 10.24 -12.03
C LEU A 91 -1.37 9.83 -11.56
N ALA A 92 -2.33 10.76 -11.59
CA ALA A 92 -3.73 10.47 -11.23
C ALA A 92 -4.40 9.50 -12.23
N GLU A 93 -4.00 9.53 -13.50
CA GLU A 93 -4.47 8.65 -14.56
C GLU A 93 -3.84 7.25 -14.51
N ARG A 94 -2.65 7.11 -13.92
CA ARG A 94 -1.88 5.86 -13.95
C ARG A 94 -2.62 4.71 -13.28
N ILE A 95 -3.19 4.93 -12.10
CA ILE A 95 -3.86 3.88 -11.32
C ILE A 95 -5.16 3.41 -12.00
N PRO A 96 -6.09 4.29 -12.40
CA PRO A 96 -7.25 3.90 -13.20
C PRO A 96 -6.87 3.10 -14.46
N ARG A 97 -5.80 3.46 -15.17
CA ARG A 97 -5.34 2.73 -16.36
C ARG A 97 -4.97 1.28 -16.06
N VAL A 98 -4.42 0.98 -14.88
CA VAL A 98 -4.13 -0.41 -14.47
C VAL A 98 -5.41 -1.21 -14.27
N TYR A 99 -6.40 -0.65 -13.56
CA TYR A 99 -7.71 -1.28 -13.40
C TYR A 99 -8.39 -1.54 -14.76
N GLU A 100 -8.37 -0.56 -15.65
CA GLU A 100 -8.92 -0.70 -17.00
C GLU A 100 -8.20 -1.75 -17.84
N HIS A 101 -6.88 -1.79 -17.79
CA HIS A 101 -6.07 -2.80 -18.47
C HIS A 101 -6.46 -4.20 -18.01
N LEU A 102 -6.54 -4.41 -16.69
CA LEU A 102 -6.94 -5.68 -16.09
C LEU A 102 -8.40 -6.04 -16.42
N ALA A 103 -9.32 -5.06 -16.45
CA ALA A 103 -10.72 -5.31 -16.81
C ALA A 103 -10.87 -5.74 -18.28
N ARG A 104 -10.10 -5.10 -19.18
CA ARG A 104 -10.07 -5.46 -20.61
C ARG A 104 -9.45 -6.84 -20.82
N SER A 105 -8.37 -7.17 -20.11
CA SER A 105 -7.67 -8.44 -20.27
C SER A 105 -8.45 -9.64 -19.71
N THR A 106 -9.30 -9.42 -18.70
CA THR A 106 -10.18 -10.44 -18.10
C THR A 106 -11.53 -10.61 -18.82
N ASN A 107 -11.74 -9.96 -19.97
CA ASN A 107 -12.97 -9.99 -20.79
C ASN A 107 -14.24 -9.57 -20.02
N ILE A 108 -14.15 -8.60 -19.09
CA ILE A 108 -15.34 -7.99 -18.50
C ILE A 108 -16.06 -7.20 -19.62
N PRO A 109 -17.28 -7.60 -20.04
CA PRO A 109 -17.94 -7.01 -21.20
C PRO A 109 -18.35 -5.56 -20.92
N ASN A 110 -17.98 -4.65 -21.82
CA ASN A 110 -18.14 -3.19 -21.70
C ASN A 110 -17.43 -2.63 -20.46
N VAL A 111 -16.11 -2.46 -20.53
CA VAL A 111 -15.36 -1.58 -19.61
C VAL A 111 -15.79 -0.14 -19.88
N ASP A 112 -16.91 0.24 -19.28
CA ASP A 112 -17.26 1.62 -19.07
C ASP A 112 -16.40 2.12 -17.91
N VAL A 113 -15.50 3.07 -18.20
CA VAL A 113 -14.53 3.60 -17.23
C VAL A 113 -15.19 4.34 -16.07
N ASP A 114 -16.47 4.66 -16.22
CA ASP A 114 -17.30 5.29 -15.20
C ASP A 114 -18.08 4.26 -14.34
N GLN A 115 -17.89 2.95 -14.57
CA GLN A 115 -18.52 1.88 -13.80
C GLN A 115 -17.56 1.21 -12.80
N PRO A 116 -18.09 0.63 -11.71
CA PRO A 116 -17.28 -0.14 -10.78
C PRO A 116 -16.60 -1.34 -11.45
N ILE A 117 -15.29 -1.49 -11.22
CA ILE A 117 -14.47 -2.58 -11.73
C ILE A 117 -14.10 -3.48 -10.54
N ASP A 118 -14.45 -4.76 -10.67
CA ASP A 118 -14.27 -5.80 -9.66
C ASP A 118 -13.48 -6.96 -10.27
N LEU A 119 -12.17 -6.98 -10.04
CA LEU A 119 -11.23 -7.83 -10.79
C LEU A 119 -10.94 -9.16 -10.10
N HIS A 120 -10.76 -9.11 -8.78
CA HIS A 120 -10.21 -10.21 -7.99
C HIS A 120 -10.58 -10.00 -6.51
N PRO A 121 -10.93 -11.04 -5.74
CA PRO A 121 -11.32 -10.91 -4.32
C PRO A 121 -10.24 -10.27 -3.43
N ARG A 122 -8.98 -10.33 -3.86
CA ARG A 122 -7.81 -9.74 -3.16
C ARG A 122 -7.36 -8.39 -3.74
N ILE A 123 -8.16 -7.76 -4.58
CA ILE A 123 -7.91 -6.40 -5.07
C ILE A 123 -9.07 -5.53 -4.60
N VAL A 124 -8.78 -4.34 -4.08
CA VAL A 124 -9.82 -3.39 -3.67
C VAL A 124 -10.64 -2.99 -4.88
N LYS A 125 -11.96 -3.02 -4.75
CA LYS A 125 -12.86 -2.65 -5.85
C LYS A 125 -12.69 -1.18 -6.24
N TYR A 126 -12.51 -0.97 -7.54
CA TYR A 126 -12.50 0.35 -8.15
C TYR A 126 -13.93 0.80 -8.42
N LEU A 127 -14.27 2.04 -8.05
CA LEU A 127 -15.65 2.54 -8.14
C LEU A 127 -15.85 3.62 -9.20
N GLY A 128 -14.78 4.20 -9.75
CA GLY A 128 -14.86 5.15 -10.85
C GLY A 128 -13.81 6.26 -10.81
N ARG A 129 -13.77 7.03 -11.90
CA ARG A 129 -12.87 8.17 -12.09
C ARG A 129 -13.43 9.44 -11.44
N LEU A 130 -12.53 10.31 -11.00
CA LEU A 130 -12.84 11.69 -10.63
C LEU A 130 -12.02 12.65 -11.51
N PRO A 131 -12.44 13.92 -11.65
CA PRO A 131 -11.64 14.92 -12.36
C PRO A 131 -10.23 15.09 -11.79
N VAL A 132 -10.06 14.80 -10.50
CA VAL A 132 -8.78 14.75 -9.80
C VAL A 132 -8.83 13.53 -8.87
N GLY A 133 -8.22 12.41 -9.28
CA GLY A 133 -8.19 11.16 -8.50
C GLY A 133 -9.24 10.14 -8.89
N TYR A 134 -9.58 9.24 -7.97
CA TYR A 134 -10.46 8.11 -8.22
C TYR A 134 -11.16 7.60 -6.93
N LEU A 135 -12.15 6.73 -7.11
CA LEU A 135 -12.93 6.13 -6.03
C LEU A 135 -12.59 4.65 -5.84
N LEU A 136 -12.48 4.24 -4.59
CA LEU A 136 -12.30 2.86 -4.14
C LEU A 136 -13.38 2.48 -3.13
N GLU A 137 -13.70 1.19 -3.03
CA GLU A 137 -14.52 0.70 -1.92
C GLU A 137 -13.85 0.98 -0.57
N LYS A 138 -14.65 1.30 0.45
CA LYS A 138 -14.15 1.39 1.82
C LYS A 138 -14.05 -0.01 2.42
N LEU A 139 -12.86 -0.36 2.90
CA LEU A 139 -12.64 -1.57 3.68
C LEU A 139 -12.47 -1.23 5.16
N ASP A 140 -13.00 -2.08 6.03
CA ASP A 140 -12.85 -1.98 7.48
C ASP A 140 -12.28 -3.32 7.97
N PRO A 141 -11.09 -3.40 8.58
CA PRO A 141 -10.31 -2.32 9.20
C PRO A 141 -9.60 -1.31 8.31
N GLY A 142 -9.41 -1.61 7.02
CA GLY A 142 -8.69 -0.71 6.12
C GLY A 142 -7.18 -0.90 6.22
N PRO A 143 -6.33 0.14 6.18
CA PRO A 143 -4.93 0.00 5.85
C PRO A 143 -4.12 -0.79 6.88
N LEU A 144 -3.36 -1.79 6.41
CA LEU A 144 -2.46 -2.58 7.26
C LEU A 144 -1.33 -1.71 7.82
N ALA A 145 -0.82 -0.76 7.04
CA ALA A 145 0.16 0.21 7.52
C ALA A 145 -0.33 1.10 8.68
N ALA A 146 -1.64 1.25 8.88
CA ALA A 146 -2.22 1.96 10.02
C ALA A 146 -2.70 1.03 11.15
N THR A 147 -2.44 -0.27 11.02
CA THR A 147 -2.90 -1.31 11.94
C THR A 147 -1.72 -1.94 12.67
N THR A 148 -1.74 -1.84 14.00
CA THR A 148 -0.79 -2.52 14.89
C THR A 148 -1.20 -3.98 15.01
N LEU A 149 -0.25 -4.88 14.81
CA LEU A 149 -0.44 -6.33 14.92
C LEU A 149 0.00 -6.83 16.31
N PRO A 150 -0.56 -7.95 16.80
CA PRO A 150 -0.07 -8.54 18.04
C PRO A 150 1.37 -9.06 17.89
N ILE A 151 2.03 -9.31 19.02
CA ILE A 151 3.35 -9.94 19.02
C ILE A 151 3.20 -11.43 18.78
N LEU A 152 3.90 -11.92 17.75
CA LEU A 152 4.05 -13.34 17.54
C LEU A 152 4.93 -13.90 18.66
N SER A 153 4.28 -14.39 19.74
CA SER A 153 4.94 -15.00 20.88
C SER A 153 5.81 -16.17 20.45
N THR A 154 6.83 -16.45 21.26
CA THR A 154 7.71 -17.60 21.05
C THR A 154 6.91 -18.85 20.81
N PHE A 155 7.23 -19.54 19.71
CA PHE A 155 6.82 -20.92 19.47
C PHE A 155 7.02 -21.75 20.75
N PRO A 156 6.17 -22.75 21.01
CA PRO A 156 6.52 -23.77 21.99
C PRO A 156 7.92 -24.26 21.62
N ALA A 157 8.87 -24.00 22.52
CA ALA A 157 10.29 -24.18 22.28
C ALA A 157 10.51 -25.53 21.62
N SER A 158 11.32 -25.53 20.55
CA SER A 158 11.94 -26.69 19.93
C SER A 158 11.79 -27.94 20.81
N ARG A 159 10.96 -28.90 20.38
CA ARG A 159 10.94 -30.25 20.92
C ARG A 159 12.34 -30.85 20.68
N THR A 160 13.30 -30.49 21.52
CA THR A 160 14.60 -31.15 21.63
C THR A 160 14.37 -32.45 22.37
N SER A 161 13.78 -33.42 21.70
CA SER A 161 13.98 -34.83 22.04
C SER A 161 13.84 -35.61 20.75
N SER A 162 14.97 -36.19 20.34
CA SER A 162 14.97 -37.38 19.51
C SER A 162 13.94 -38.37 20.04
N ASP A 163 13.19 -38.94 19.11
CA ASP A 163 12.14 -39.95 19.26
C ASP A 163 10.72 -39.36 19.18
N ASP A 164 10.06 -39.79 18.11
CA ASP A 164 8.70 -39.52 17.64
C ASP A 164 8.43 -38.20 16.89
N LYS A 165 8.34 -38.36 15.56
CA LYS A 165 7.72 -37.43 14.60
C LYS A 165 6.21 -37.34 14.84
N GLU A 166 5.78 -36.98 16.04
CA GLU A 166 4.39 -36.58 16.23
C GLU A 166 4.25 -35.15 15.71
N LEU A 167 3.52 -35.04 14.59
CA LEU A 167 2.96 -33.79 14.09
C LEU A 167 2.36 -33.02 15.28
N PRO A 168 2.46 -31.68 15.32
CA PRO A 168 1.76 -30.90 16.34
C PRO A 168 0.29 -31.32 16.33
N ASN A 169 -0.26 -31.59 17.52
CA ASN A 169 -1.70 -31.79 17.65
C ASN A 169 -2.39 -30.59 17.01
N GLU A 170 -3.48 -30.83 16.27
CA GLU A 170 -4.26 -29.78 15.61
C GLU A 170 -4.70 -28.65 16.59
N GLY A 171 -4.58 -28.81 17.91
CA GLY A 171 -4.93 -27.78 18.90
C GLY A 171 -3.83 -26.80 19.36
N ASP A 172 -2.55 -26.99 19.00
CA ASP A 172 -1.43 -26.24 19.62
C ASP A 172 -0.80 -25.15 18.72
N ARG A 173 -1.34 -24.89 17.52
CA ARG A 173 -0.77 -23.89 16.60
C ARG A 173 -1.16 -22.47 17.00
N GLU A 174 -0.16 -21.58 16.98
CA GLU A 174 -0.33 -20.15 17.25
C GLU A 174 -1.23 -19.50 16.19
N PRO A 175 -2.44 -19.00 16.53
CA PRO A 175 -3.38 -18.49 15.54
C PRO A 175 -2.85 -17.32 14.72
N LEU A 176 -1.97 -16.48 15.27
CA LEU A 176 -1.38 -15.37 14.52
C LEU A 176 -0.43 -15.85 13.42
N LEU A 177 0.28 -16.95 13.65
CA LEU A 177 1.10 -17.56 12.61
C LEU A 177 0.22 -18.06 11.44
N LEU A 178 -0.90 -18.71 11.77
CA LEU A 178 -1.85 -19.17 10.76
C LEU A 178 -2.45 -17.99 9.97
N LEU A 179 -2.73 -16.87 10.63
CA LEU A 179 -3.17 -15.64 9.96
C LEU A 179 -2.08 -15.08 9.02
N TYR A 180 -0.81 -15.17 9.39
CA TYR A 180 0.27 -14.74 8.50
C TYR A 180 0.49 -15.69 7.33
N TYR A 181 0.27 -17.00 7.49
CA TYR A 181 0.19 -17.92 6.35
C TYR A 181 -0.97 -17.59 5.44
N HIS A 182 -2.13 -17.25 6.02
CA HIS A 182 -3.31 -16.81 5.28
C HIS A 182 -2.98 -15.59 4.41
N TRP A 183 -2.38 -14.55 4.98
CA TRP A 183 -1.95 -13.37 4.23
C TRP A 183 -0.85 -13.66 3.21
N ALA A 184 0.09 -14.56 3.51
CA ALA A 184 1.11 -14.99 2.57
C ALA A 184 0.51 -15.66 1.33
N LEU A 185 -0.48 -16.54 1.50
CA LEU A 185 -1.16 -17.17 0.36
C LEU A 185 -2.05 -16.18 -0.42
N GLN A 186 -2.82 -15.34 0.26
CA GLN A 186 -3.70 -14.35 -0.38
C GLN A 186 -2.91 -13.34 -1.22
N SER A 187 -1.78 -12.87 -0.70
CA SER A 187 -0.88 -11.97 -1.44
C SER A 187 -0.25 -12.67 -2.65
N LEU A 188 0.17 -13.94 -2.52
CA LEU A 188 0.69 -14.70 -3.66
C LEU A 188 -0.36 -14.98 -4.73
N ALA A 189 -1.59 -15.33 -4.34
CA ALA A 189 -2.68 -15.56 -5.28
C ALA A 189 -3.00 -14.30 -6.10
N MET A 190 -3.01 -13.16 -5.41
CA MET A 190 -3.17 -11.85 -6.04
C MET A 190 -2.00 -11.51 -6.98
N LEU A 191 -0.75 -11.69 -6.55
CA LEU A 191 0.42 -11.45 -7.40
C LEU A 191 0.42 -12.36 -8.63
N ALA A 192 0.02 -13.62 -8.46
CA ALA A 192 -0.10 -14.56 -9.57
C ALA A 192 -1.12 -14.08 -10.62
N PHE A 193 -2.28 -13.57 -10.17
CA PHE A 193 -3.26 -12.94 -11.05
C PHE A 193 -2.68 -11.73 -11.80
N LEU A 194 -1.93 -10.85 -11.13
CA LEU A 194 -1.32 -9.67 -11.77
C LEU A 194 -0.24 -10.06 -12.79
N HIS A 195 0.63 -11.00 -12.42
CA HIS A 195 1.73 -11.46 -13.28
C HIS A 195 1.24 -12.15 -14.55
N GLU A 196 0.11 -12.87 -14.49
CA GLU A 196 -0.56 -13.45 -15.67
C GLU A 196 -1.01 -12.41 -16.68
N HIS A 197 -1.27 -11.19 -16.24
CA HIS A 197 -1.68 -10.06 -17.07
C HIS A 197 -0.54 -9.06 -17.32
N ALA A 198 0.70 -9.47 -17.02
CA ALA A 198 1.92 -8.68 -17.16
C ALA A 198 1.84 -7.32 -16.44
N VAL A 199 1.21 -7.30 -15.26
CA VAL A 199 1.19 -6.17 -14.35
C VAL A 199 2.22 -6.42 -13.25
N TYR A 200 3.14 -5.48 -13.05
CA TYR A 200 4.17 -5.54 -12.00
C TYR A 200 3.99 -4.34 -11.08
N LEU A 201 3.92 -4.56 -9.76
CA LEU A 201 3.58 -3.52 -8.78
C LEU A 201 4.77 -2.60 -8.48
N MET A 202 5.96 -3.19 -8.32
CA MET A 202 7.22 -2.48 -8.01
C MET A 202 7.30 -1.81 -6.64
N ASP A 203 6.26 -1.88 -5.82
CA ASP A 203 6.19 -1.31 -4.48
C ASP A 203 5.30 -2.13 -3.53
N PHE A 204 5.27 -3.45 -3.68
CA PHE A 204 4.41 -4.31 -2.88
C PHE A 204 4.84 -4.30 -1.40
N GLY A 205 3.94 -3.94 -0.49
CA GLY A 205 4.27 -3.89 0.94
C GLY A 205 3.06 -3.57 1.83
N ALA A 206 3.30 -3.35 3.12
CA ALA A 206 2.22 -3.09 4.08
C ALA A 206 1.44 -1.79 3.80
N SER A 207 2.06 -0.83 3.11
CA SER A 207 1.43 0.42 2.63
C SER A 207 0.39 0.20 1.54
N THR A 208 0.53 -0.88 0.76
CA THR A 208 -0.34 -1.19 -0.38
C THR A 208 -1.42 -2.21 -0.04
N ILE A 209 -1.46 -2.72 1.19
CA ILE A 209 -2.40 -3.73 1.66
C ILE A 209 -3.42 -3.15 2.64
N TRP A 210 -4.69 -3.41 2.37
CA TRP A 210 -5.82 -3.16 3.27
C TRP A 210 -6.41 -4.47 3.78
N ILE A 211 -7.05 -4.42 4.94
CA ILE A 211 -7.65 -5.54 5.67
C ILE A 211 -9.17 -5.40 5.64
N ARG A 212 -9.88 -6.52 5.44
CA ARG A 212 -11.34 -6.65 5.54
C ARG A 212 -11.80 -7.09 6.93
N GLY A 213 -13.11 -7.05 7.15
CA GLY A 213 -13.72 -7.37 8.46
C GLY A 213 -13.52 -8.82 8.88
N ASP A 214 -13.30 -9.72 7.92
CA ASP A 214 -12.96 -11.12 8.11
C ASP A 214 -11.44 -11.37 8.22
N LEU A 215 -10.65 -10.29 8.33
CA LEU A 215 -9.20 -10.28 8.32
C LEU A 215 -8.54 -10.78 7.03
N SER A 216 -9.27 -10.95 5.92
CA SER A 216 -8.64 -11.13 4.60
C SER A 216 -7.98 -9.83 4.13
N ILE A 217 -6.96 -9.96 3.28
CA ILE A 217 -6.24 -8.79 2.71
C ILE A 217 -6.68 -8.49 1.27
N ALA A 218 -6.56 -7.21 0.88
CA ALA A 218 -6.50 -6.82 -0.53
C ALA A 218 -5.50 -5.71 -0.81
N LEU A 219 -5.01 -5.69 -2.04
CA LEU A 219 -4.23 -4.60 -2.60
C LEU A 219 -5.10 -3.39 -2.88
N SER A 220 -4.72 -2.25 -2.31
CA SER A 220 -5.45 -0.99 -2.39
C SER A 220 -4.99 -0.03 -3.48
N GLY A 221 -3.82 -0.25 -4.07
CA GLY A 221 -3.25 0.71 -5.00
C GLY A 221 -2.26 0.10 -5.98
N PHE A 222 -2.12 0.77 -7.12
CA PHE A 222 -1.23 0.42 -8.22
C PHE A 222 -0.27 1.59 -8.51
N VAL A 223 0.16 2.32 -7.47
CA VAL A 223 0.81 3.63 -7.61
C VAL A 223 2.05 3.54 -8.51
N ASN A 224 2.92 2.57 -8.24
CA ASN A 224 4.10 2.31 -9.06
C ASN A 224 3.92 1.20 -10.09
N ALA A 225 2.72 0.66 -10.21
CA ALA A 225 2.51 -0.46 -11.09
C ALA A 225 2.77 -0.07 -12.54
N THR A 226 3.22 -1.05 -13.31
CA THR A 226 3.43 -0.92 -14.75
C THR A 226 2.58 -1.92 -15.51
N ILE A 227 2.11 -1.48 -16.68
CA ILE A 227 1.36 -2.30 -17.63
C ILE A 227 2.07 -2.32 -19.00
N PRO A 228 1.84 -3.33 -19.85
CA PRO A 228 2.55 -3.48 -21.13
C PRO A 228 2.38 -2.30 -22.10
N THR A 229 1.35 -1.48 -21.93
CA THR A 229 1.06 -0.31 -22.78
C THR A 229 1.78 0.96 -22.33
N ASP A 230 2.55 0.93 -21.24
CA ASP A 230 3.26 2.11 -20.75
C ASP A 230 4.46 2.43 -21.65
N GLU A 231 4.49 3.67 -22.16
CA GLU A 231 5.64 4.17 -22.91
C GLU A 231 6.89 4.27 -22.03
N TRP A 232 6.69 4.62 -20.75
CA TRP A 232 7.74 4.67 -19.75
C TRP A 232 7.28 3.91 -18.49
N PRO A 233 7.77 2.68 -18.28
CA PRO A 233 7.18 1.76 -17.32
C PRO A 233 7.54 2.05 -15.86
N TYR A 234 8.53 2.90 -15.59
CA TYR A 234 8.88 3.29 -14.22
C TYR A 234 8.05 4.53 -13.79
N SER A 235 8.03 4.90 -12.50
CA SER A 235 7.38 6.15 -12.05
C SER A 235 8.21 7.38 -12.43
N PRO A 236 7.65 8.49 -12.96
CA PRO A 236 8.41 9.64 -13.50
C PRO A 236 9.47 10.23 -12.56
N ASP A 237 9.27 10.12 -11.25
CA ASP A 237 10.22 10.53 -10.21
C ASP A 237 11.31 9.49 -9.91
N GLY A 238 11.28 8.34 -10.61
CA GLY A 238 12.17 7.20 -10.48
C GLY A 238 12.19 6.58 -9.08
N THR A 239 11.31 7.02 -8.18
CA THR A 239 11.41 6.75 -6.76
C THR A 239 10.44 5.64 -6.37
N ARG A 240 10.99 4.46 -6.05
CA ARG A 240 10.24 3.47 -5.28
C ARG A 240 10.06 3.97 -3.84
N TYR A 241 8.93 3.65 -3.24
CA TYR A 241 8.66 4.00 -1.84
C TYR A 241 9.53 3.20 -0.86
N GLU A 242 9.93 1.97 -1.23
CA GLU A 242 10.82 1.13 -0.42
C GLU A 242 12.18 0.92 -1.10
N VAL A 243 13.22 0.93 -0.26
CA VAL A 243 14.64 0.90 -0.62
C VAL A 243 15.01 -0.55 -0.96
N GLU A 244 14.72 -1.00 -2.18
CA GLU A 244 14.88 -2.41 -2.54
C GLU A 244 16.15 -2.69 -3.32
N ILE A 245 16.94 -3.62 -2.77
CA ILE A 245 18.24 -4.05 -3.30
C ILE A 245 18.17 -5.46 -3.88
N TYR A 246 17.02 -6.15 -3.76
CA TYR A 246 16.90 -7.61 -3.93
C TYR A 246 16.42 -8.05 -5.31
N HIS A 247 16.10 -7.12 -6.20
CA HIS A 247 15.64 -7.44 -7.55
C HIS A 247 16.77 -7.33 -8.59
N PRO A 248 16.70 -8.07 -9.71
CA PRO A 248 17.63 -7.88 -10.83
C PRO A 248 17.53 -6.44 -11.37
N THR A 249 18.66 -5.92 -11.87
CA THR A 249 18.72 -4.62 -12.54
C THR A 249 19.26 -4.77 -13.96
N ILE A 250 18.72 -4.00 -14.90
CA ILE A 250 19.15 -3.97 -16.28
C ILE A 250 20.61 -3.44 -16.35
N PRO A 251 21.57 -4.22 -16.89
CA PRO A 251 22.96 -3.82 -16.97
C PRO A 251 23.15 -2.47 -17.66
N GLY A 252 23.91 -1.57 -17.03
CA GLY A 252 24.26 -0.25 -17.57
C GLY A 252 23.22 0.85 -17.33
N SER A 253 21.96 0.53 -17.02
CA SER A 253 20.94 1.54 -16.70
C SER A 253 20.69 1.70 -15.19
N GLY A 254 20.87 0.61 -14.43
CA GLY A 254 20.55 0.58 -12.99
C GLY A 254 19.06 0.44 -12.68
N TYR A 255 18.18 0.47 -13.68
CA TYR A 255 16.74 0.27 -13.49
C TYR A 255 16.42 -1.20 -13.16
N PRO A 256 15.34 -1.46 -12.39
CA PRO A 256 14.84 -2.81 -12.16
C PRO A 256 14.54 -3.55 -13.47
N GLU A 257 14.79 -4.85 -13.53
CA GLU A 257 14.30 -5.67 -14.64
C GLU A 257 12.82 -6.02 -14.42
N LEU A 258 11.93 -5.51 -15.29
CA LEU A 258 10.47 -5.66 -15.18
C LEU A 258 10.03 -7.11 -15.37
N THR A 259 10.06 -7.85 -14.27
CA THR A 259 9.72 -9.27 -14.19
C THR A 259 8.95 -9.51 -12.89
N PRO A 260 8.23 -10.64 -12.78
CA PRO A 260 7.61 -11.07 -11.52
C PRO A 260 8.56 -10.98 -10.32
N LYS A 261 9.86 -11.26 -10.53
CA LYS A 261 10.89 -11.36 -9.49
C LYS A 261 11.01 -10.10 -8.62
N ILE A 262 10.69 -8.93 -9.19
CA ILE A 262 10.57 -7.69 -8.43
C ILE A 262 9.55 -7.87 -7.31
N ASP A 263 8.28 -8.09 -7.66
CA ASP A 263 7.20 -8.14 -6.68
C ASP A 263 7.37 -9.33 -5.72
N LEU A 264 8.03 -10.41 -6.15
CA LEU A 264 8.34 -11.56 -5.29
C LEU A 264 9.38 -11.25 -4.21
N SER A 265 10.36 -10.40 -4.53
CA SER A 265 11.33 -9.88 -3.55
C SER A 265 10.60 -9.06 -2.48
N ASP A 266 9.68 -8.21 -2.93
CA ASP A 266 8.95 -7.26 -2.09
C ASP A 266 7.96 -8.03 -1.22
N TRP A 267 7.30 -9.04 -1.80
CA TRP A 267 6.49 -10.03 -1.09
C TRP A 267 7.27 -10.75 0.01
N ALA A 268 8.49 -11.19 -0.27
CA ALA A 268 9.31 -11.88 0.73
C ALA A 268 9.68 -10.94 1.88
N THR A 269 9.95 -9.66 1.58
CA THR A 269 10.18 -8.63 2.60
C THR A 269 8.93 -8.38 3.43
N PHE A 270 7.77 -8.26 2.80
CA PHE A 270 6.47 -8.11 3.47
C PHE A 270 6.18 -9.27 4.44
N VAL A 271 6.29 -10.52 3.98
CA VAL A 271 6.04 -11.70 4.83
C VAL A 271 7.10 -11.81 5.92
N TRP A 272 8.37 -11.54 5.62
CA TRP A 272 9.42 -11.53 6.62
C TRP A 272 9.15 -10.51 7.74
N GLN A 273 8.69 -9.30 7.39
CA GLN A 273 8.33 -8.26 8.37
C GLN A 273 7.20 -8.75 9.28
N LEU A 274 6.14 -9.35 8.73
CA LEU A 274 5.04 -9.93 9.52
C LEU A 274 5.56 -11.02 10.47
N MET A 275 6.42 -11.89 9.94
CA MET A 275 6.91 -13.07 10.64
C MET A 275 8.04 -12.76 11.62
N ARG A 276 8.50 -11.52 11.84
CA ARG A 276 9.58 -11.25 12.80
C ARG A 276 9.10 -11.18 14.25
N LYS A 277 9.92 -11.64 15.20
CA LYS A 277 9.60 -11.63 16.66
C LYS A 277 9.42 -10.21 17.23
N ASP A 278 10.06 -9.22 16.62
CA ASP A 278 10.12 -7.84 17.12
C ASP A 278 9.23 -6.86 16.36
N ALA A 279 8.56 -7.30 15.28
CA ALA A 279 7.80 -6.45 14.35
C ALA A 279 6.71 -5.59 15.01
N SER A 280 6.20 -6.01 16.16
CA SER A 280 5.10 -5.38 16.89
C SER A 280 5.50 -4.80 18.25
N SER A 281 6.79 -4.76 18.59
CA SER A 281 7.25 -4.07 19.80
C SER A 281 7.20 -2.54 19.60
N HIS A 282 6.58 -1.83 20.55
CA HIS A 282 6.59 -0.36 20.58
C HIS A 282 8.05 0.14 20.59
N GLY A 283 8.52 0.64 19.44
CA GLY A 283 9.90 1.11 19.25
C GLY A 283 10.78 0.24 18.35
N ALA A 284 10.32 -0.93 17.88
CA ALA A 284 10.97 -1.58 16.74
C ALA A 284 10.89 -0.64 15.54
N LYS A 285 12.05 -0.36 14.93
CA LYS A 285 12.05 0.40 13.69
C LYS A 285 11.32 -0.45 12.65
N ARG A 286 10.19 0.06 12.17
CA ARG A 286 9.44 -0.42 10.99
C ARG A 286 10.29 -0.56 9.71
N TRP A 287 11.57 -0.18 9.79
CA TRP A 287 12.54 0.00 8.72
C TRP A 287 13.64 -1.07 8.69
N GLY A 288 13.42 -2.21 9.34
CA GLY A 288 14.38 -3.30 9.28
C GLY A 288 14.48 -3.89 7.88
N LEU A 289 15.69 -4.17 7.41
CA LEU A 289 15.96 -4.79 6.12
C LEU A 289 16.35 -6.26 6.28
N PRO A 290 15.98 -7.16 5.35
CA PRO A 290 16.38 -8.57 5.38
C PRO A 290 17.90 -8.83 5.46
N THR A 291 18.72 -7.82 5.14
CA THR A 291 20.18 -7.89 5.26
C THR A 291 20.73 -7.35 6.57
N ASP A 292 19.88 -6.80 7.44
CA ASP A 292 20.30 -6.35 8.76
C ASP A 292 20.96 -7.49 9.54
N PRO A 293 22.02 -7.22 10.33
CA PRO A 293 22.48 -8.19 11.31
C PRO A 293 21.40 -8.42 12.38
N MET A 294 21.41 -9.61 12.99
CA MET A 294 20.53 -9.92 14.12
C MET A 294 20.85 -9.04 15.34
N ASP A 295 22.13 -8.67 15.51
CA ASP A 295 22.57 -7.68 16.48
C ASP A 295 22.81 -6.33 15.75
N LEU A 296 21.92 -5.36 16.00
CA LEU A 296 21.99 -4.05 15.37
C LEU A 296 23.22 -3.23 15.81
N THR A 297 23.92 -3.63 16.88
CA THR A 297 25.20 -3.02 17.25
C THR A 297 26.31 -3.33 16.25
N GLU A 298 26.11 -4.32 15.38
CA GLU A 298 27.02 -4.65 14.27
C GLU A 298 26.82 -3.75 13.04
N ILE A 299 25.82 -2.87 13.02
CA ILE A 299 25.64 -1.90 11.93
C ILE A 299 26.69 -0.79 12.11
N PRO A 300 27.64 -0.62 11.17
CA PRO A 300 28.64 0.43 11.26
C PRO A 300 27.98 1.81 11.18
N GLY A 301 28.24 2.68 12.15
CA GLY A 301 27.59 4.00 12.25
C GLY A 301 27.91 4.98 11.11
N ASP A 302 29.04 4.81 10.42
CA ASP A 302 29.57 5.75 9.42
C ASP A 302 29.49 5.24 7.97
N VAL A 303 28.81 4.12 7.70
CA VAL A 303 28.73 3.55 6.35
C VAL A 303 27.44 3.98 5.67
N ASN A 304 27.52 4.35 4.39
CA ASN A 304 26.33 4.56 3.55
C ASN A 304 25.42 3.32 3.65
N PRO A 305 24.20 3.44 4.23
CA PRO A 305 23.30 2.31 4.45
C PRO A 305 23.08 1.49 3.16
N TRP A 306 22.87 2.17 2.03
CA TRP A 306 22.66 1.50 0.75
C TRP A 306 23.85 0.62 0.32
N GLY A 307 25.06 1.15 0.44
CA GLY A 307 26.29 0.41 0.12
C GLY A 307 26.50 -0.78 1.05
N TYR A 308 26.17 -0.62 2.34
CA TYR A 308 26.24 -1.69 3.33
C TYR A 308 25.30 -2.85 2.97
N HIS A 309 24.01 -2.57 2.74
CA HIS A 309 23.03 -3.62 2.43
C HIS A 309 23.30 -4.27 1.07
N THR A 310 23.70 -3.49 0.06
CA THR A 310 24.12 -4.03 -1.24
C THR A 310 25.30 -5.01 -1.09
N GLN A 311 26.29 -4.67 -0.26
CA GLN A 311 27.44 -5.54 -0.02
C GLN A 311 27.03 -6.82 0.72
N ARG A 312 26.19 -6.70 1.74
CA ARG A 312 25.67 -7.87 2.47
C ARG A 312 24.86 -8.80 1.59
N LEU A 313 24.05 -8.25 0.69
CA LEU A 313 23.34 -9.05 -0.30
C LEU A 313 24.30 -9.81 -1.23
N LYS A 314 25.35 -9.15 -1.73
CA LYS A 314 26.41 -9.80 -2.54
C LYS A 314 27.13 -10.91 -1.77
N GLU A 315 27.27 -10.76 -0.45
CA GLU A 315 27.84 -11.77 0.44
C GLU A 315 26.84 -12.87 0.84
N GLY A 316 25.58 -12.79 0.37
CA GLY A 316 24.53 -13.74 0.70
C GLY A 316 24.06 -13.66 2.16
N LYS A 317 24.31 -12.53 2.85
CA LYS A 317 23.96 -12.31 4.26
C LYS A 317 22.51 -11.86 4.43
N LEU A 318 21.59 -12.71 4.00
CA LEU A 318 20.16 -12.57 4.25
C LEU A 318 19.80 -13.24 5.58
N GLN A 319 18.88 -12.66 6.33
CA GLN A 319 18.33 -13.29 7.52
C GLN A 319 17.51 -14.53 7.13
N LEU A 320 17.88 -15.67 7.71
CA LEU A 320 17.13 -16.91 7.58
C LEU A 320 16.25 -17.08 8.81
N LEU A 321 14.94 -16.94 8.64
CA LEU A 321 13.96 -17.27 9.69
C LEU A 321 13.80 -18.78 9.84
N GLU A 322 13.14 -19.21 10.93
CA GLU A 322 12.78 -20.61 11.15
C GLU A 322 11.89 -21.16 10.01
N GLU A 323 11.82 -22.50 9.86
CA GLU A 323 11.06 -23.16 8.80
C GLU A 323 9.56 -22.80 8.90
N GLU A 324 9.03 -22.77 10.12
CA GLU A 324 7.67 -22.34 10.45
C GLU A 324 7.41 -20.88 10.06
N ARG A 325 8.44 -20.06 9.85
CA ARG A 325 8.31 -18.68 9.39
C ARG A 325 8.60 -18.53 7.89
N LEU A 326 8.54 -19.64 7.15
CA LEU A 326 8.79 -19.72 5.70
C LEU A 326 10.21 -19.31 5.29
N GLY A 327 11.18 -19.32 6.22
CA GLY A 327 12.48 -18.67 6.02
C GLY A 327 13.23 -19.06 4.75
N LEU A 328 13.20 -20.35 4.36
CA LEU A 328 13.83 -20.81 3.12
C LEU A 328 13.17 -20.23 1.86
N MET A 329 11.84 -20.16 1.82
CA MET A 329 11.10 -19.65 0.67
C MET A 329 11.34 -18.14 0.51
N LEU A 330 11.40 -17.40 1.62
CA LEU A 330 11.71 -15.97 1.61
C LEU A 330 13.13 -15.72 1.05
N VAL A 331 14.11 -16.52 1.47
CA VAL A 331 15.49 -16.43 0.93
C VAL A 331 15.55 -16.75 -0.57
N LYS A 332 14.82 -17.77 -1.03
CA LYS A 332 14.74 -18.12 -2.46
C LYS A 332 14.14 -16.97 -3.28
N ALA A 333 13.10 -16.32 -2.77
CA ALA A 333 12.48 -15.17 -3.40
C ALA A 333 13.42 -13.96 -3.51
N TRP A 334 14.13 -13.58 -2.45
CA TRP A 334 15.14 -12.51 -2.51
C TRP A 334 16.33 -12.82 -3.42
N LYS A 335 16.59 -14.09 -3.72
CA LYS A 335 17.61 -14.53 -4.67
C LYS A 335 17.09 -14.62 -6.12
N GLY A 336 15.81 -14.37 -6.34
CA GLY A 336 15.18 -14.50 -7.66
C GLY A 336 15.14 -15.94 -8.18
N GLU A 337 15.09 -16.93 -7.29
CA GLU A 337 15.05 -18.36 -7.63
C GLU A 337 13.67 -18.84 -8.10
N TYR A 338 12.66 -17.97 -8.02
CA TYR A 338 11.32 -18.23 -8.55
C TYR A 338 11.08 -17.42 -9.82
N GLU A 339 10.40 -18.02 -10.78
CA GLU A 339 10.05 -17.36 -12.04
C GLU A 339 8.75 -16.56 -11.94
N ASN A 340 7.82 -16.97 -11.07
CA ASN A 340 6.52 -16.33 -10.91
C ASN A 340 5.89 -16.65 -9.55
N ALA A 341 4.85 -15.90 -9.17
CA ALA A 341 4.16 -16.08 -7.89
C ALA A 341 3.48 -17.45 -7.74
N ARG A 342 3.09 -18.11 -8.85
CA ARG A 342 2.43 -19.42 -8.81
C ARG A 342 3.36 -20.51 -8.27
N GLU A 343 4.65 -20.43 -8.57
CA GLU A 343 5.67 -21.36 -8.05
C GLU A 343 5.78 -21.27 -6.53
N ILE A 344 5.89 -20.04 -5.99
CA ILE A 344 5.95 -19.83 -4.53
C ILE A 344 4.64 -20.28 -3.88
N LEU A 345 3.49 -19.93 -4.48
CA LEU A 345 2.17 -20.30 -3.97
C LEU A 345 2.07 -21.82 -3.80
N GLN A 346 2.50 -22.59 -4.80
CA GLN A 346 2.49 -24.05 -4.74
C GLN A 346 3.44 -24.60 -3.67
N GLU A 347 4.63 -24.01 -3.53
CA GLU A 347 5.61 -24.45 -2.53
C GLU A 347 5.12 -24.16 -1.09
N VAL A 348 4.61 -22.95 -0.83
CA VAL A 348 4.03 -22.60 0.48
C VAL A 348 2.86 -23.51 0.80
N ARG A 349 1.94 -23.75 -0.15
CA ARG A 349 0.80 -24.67 0.07
C ARG A 349 1.25 -26.09 0.38
N SER A 350 2.26 -26.59 -0.36
CA SER A 350 2.81 -27.93 -0.14
C SER A 350 3.43 -28.04 1.26
N TYR A 351 4.15 -27.00 1.69
CA TYR A 351 4.69 -26.92 3.04
C TYR A 351 3.60 -26.91 4.11
N LEU A 352 2.59 -26.06 3.97
CA LEU A 352 1.46 -25.98 4.90
C LEU A 352 0.72 -27.32 5.01
N GLN A 353 0.49 -27.98 3.88
CA GLN A 353 -0.09 -29.33 3.86
C GLN A 353 0.80 -30.35 4.59
N GLN A 354 2.12 -30.30 4.38
CA GLN A 354 3.08 -31.18 5.03
C GLN A 354 3.08 -31.02 6.56
N ILE A 355 2.96 -29.79 7.06
CA ILE A 355 2.88 -29.53 8.51
C ILE A 355 1.46 -29.70 9.07
N GLY A 356 0.49 -30.10 8.23
CA GLY A 356 -0.90 -30.40 8.61
C GLY A 356 -1.80 -29.17 8.76
N VAL A 357 -1.43 -28.02 8.20
CA VAL A 357 -2.28 -26.83 8.15
C VAL A 357 -3.33 -27.02 7.05
N ARG A 358 -4.60 -26.81 7.41
CA ARG A 358 -5.72 -26.96 6.47
C ARG A 358 -5.87 -25.71 5.63
N THR A 359 -6.11 -25.91 4.33
CA THR A 359 -6.42 -24.84 3.39
C THR A 359 -7.71 -25.14 2.65
N ASP A 360 -8.48 -24.10 2.34
CA ASP A 360 -9.61 -24.12 1.42
C ASP A 360 -9.23 -23.33 0.16
N GLY A 361 -9.63 -23.81 -1.02
CA GLY A 361 -9.25 -23.20 -2.28
C GLY A 361 -7.73 -23.04 -2.48
N GLU A 362 -7.31 -21.91 -3.05
CA GLU A 362 -5.91 -21.61 -3.32
C GLU A 362 -5.23 -20.80 -2.22
N ASP A 363 -5.99 -20.00 -1.46
CA ASP A 363 -5.43 -18.96 -0.62
C ASP A 363 -6.04 -18.83 0.79
N GLU A 364 -7.01 -19.68 1.15
CA GLU A 364 -7.65 -19.63 2.47
C GLU A 364 -6.99 -20.63 3.42
N VAL A 365 -6.30 -20.15 4.45
CA VAL A 365 -5.93 -20.98 5.62
C VAL A 365 -7.10 -21.08 6.58
N LEU A 366 -7.39 -22.28 7.07
CA LEU A 366 -8.44 -22.54 8.04
C LEU A 366 -7.86 -22.73 9.45
N LEU A 367 -8.58 -22.21 10.46
CA LEU A 367 -8.28 -22.51 11.85
C LEU A 367 -8.57 -24.00 12.15
N ASP A 368 -7.76 -24.59 13.01
CA ASP A 368 -7.83 -26.02 13.31
C ASP A 368 -9.09 -26.42 14.08
N ASP A 369 -9.68 -25.50 14.84
CA ASP A 369 -10.95 -25.69 15.54
C ASP A 369 -12.19 -25.28 14.72
N GLY A 370 -12.00 -24.83 13.49
CA GLY A 370 -13.08 -24.42 12.57
C GLY A 370 -13.74 -23.09 12.92
N ARG A 371 -13.21 -22.33 13.89
CA ARG A 371 -13.65 -20.95 14.13
C ARG A 371 -13.29 -20.06 12.95
N LYS A 372 -13.92 -18.88 12.89
CA LYS A 372 -13.52 -17.83 11.96
C LYS A 372 -12.48 -16.91 12.57
N TRP A 373 -11.77 -16.15 11.73
CA TRP A 373 -10.76 -15.20 12.18
C TRP A 373 -11.35 -14.14 13.12
N GLU A 374 -12.56 -13.66 12.83
CA GLU A 374 -13.27 -12.70 13.68
C GLU A 374 -13.70 -13.28 15.03
N ASP A 375 -13.66 -14.59 15.25
CA ASP A 375 -13.92 -15.21 16.57
C ASP A 375 -12.66 -15.28 17.44
N VAL A 376 -11.47 -15.20 16.83
CA VAL A 376 -10.16 -15.27 17.50
C VAL A 376 -9.57 -13.89 17.72
N PHE A 377 -9.78 -12.99 16.76
CA PHE A 377 -9.19 -11.66 16.75
C PHE A 377 -10.27 -10.59 16.82
N THR A 378 -9.92 -9.48 17.45
CA THR A 378 -10.73 -8.26 17.47
C THR A 378 -9.90 -7.09 17.00
N VAL A 379 -10.54 -6.19 16.27
CA VAL A 379 -9.94 -4.92 15.87
C VAL A 379 -10.45 -3.86 16.82
N VAL A 380 -9.54 -3.16 17.48
CA VAL A 380 -9.87 -2.05 18.37
C VAL A 380 -9.31 -0.75 17.82
N GLN A 381 -10.09 0.32 17.95
CA GLN A 381 -9.61 1.67 17.67
C GLN A 381 -8.72 2.12 18.83
N THR A 382 -7.54 2.66 18.52
CA THR A 382 -6.63 3.18 19.54
C THR A 382 -6.84 4.68 19.72
N ASP A 383 -6.85 5.13 20.98
CA ASP A 383 -6.90 6.55 21.31
C ASP A 383 -5.53 7.18 21.01
N GLY A 384 -5.44 7.99 19.96
CA GLY A 384 -4.19 8.66 19.58
C GLY A 384 -4.35 9.67 18.45
N PRO A 385 -3.36 10.57 18.25
CA PRO A 385 -3.44 11.67 17.27
C PRO A 385 -3.54 11.21 15.81
N ARG A 386 -3.35 9.92 15.52
CA ARG A 386 -3.41 9.31 14.17
C ARG A 386 -4.52 8.26 13.99
N TRP A 387 -5.44 8.09 14.95
CA TRP A 387 -6.57 7.15 14.83
C TRP A 387 -6.16 5.73 14.39
N GLY A 388 -5.04 5.22 14.91
CA GLY A 388 -4.53 3.89 14.56
C GLY A 388 -5.47 2.78 15.02
N ARG A 389 -5.36 1.61 14.38
CA ARG A 389 -6.08 0.40 14.79
C ARG A 389 -5.12 -0.61 15.37
N GLU A 390 -5.65 -1.52 16.16
CA GLU A 390 -4.88 -2.64 16.69
C GLU A 390 -5.68 -3.93 16.57
N ILE A 391 -5.05 -4.97 16.03
CA ILE A 391 -5.57 -6.33 16.06
C ILE A 391 -5.09 -6.98 17.36
N ARG A 392 -6.01 -7.50 18.16
CA ARG A 392 -5.75 -8.20 19.43
C ARG A 392 -6.41 -9.57 19.42
N TYR A 393 -5.85 -10.50 20.19
CA TYR A 393 -6.58 -11.73 20.54
C TYR A 393 -7.80 -11.39 21.39
N LYS A 394 -8.88 -12.14 21.19
CA LYS A 394 -10.11 -12.07 21.99
C LYS A 394 -10.02 -12.82 23.31
#